data_AF-A0ABC9TZB8-F1
#
_entry.id   AF-A0ABC9TZB8-F1
#
_cell.length_a   1.000
_cell.length_b   1.000
_cell.length_c   1.000
_cell.angle_alpha   90.00
_cell.angle_beta   90.00
_cell.angle_gamma   90.00
#
_symmetry.space_group_name_H-M   'P 1'
#
loop_
_entity.id
_entity.type
_entity.pdbx_description
1 polymer ?
#
loop_
_entity_poly.entity_id
_entity_poly.type
_entity_poly.pdbx_seq_one_letter_code
_entity_poly.pdbx_strand_id
1 'polypeptide(L)'
;MKMNCVAFAISGQKNSLEAAMRYQKANEILPKELVELIQSYMDGGYVYIPRKEENRKSWGETSSARKEIQARNREIYKKYRQGMKVQELAEQFCLSEKSIQRIVLQEKKLAQRNKNLSIHQSNESGASD
;
A
#
# COMPACT_ATOMS: atom_id res chain seq x y z
N MET A 1 33.82 25.09 -1.86
CA MET A 1 33.85 23.62 -2.09
C MET A 1 32.92 23.29 -3.25
N LYS A 2 33.48 22.93 -4.41
CA LYS A 2 32.71 22.44 -5.56
C LYS A 2 32.66 20.92 -5.46
N MET A 3 31.50 20.34 -5.17
CA MET A 3 31.32 18.89 -5.28
C MET A 3 30.90 18.56 -6.71
N ASN A 4 31.84 17.96 -7.45
CA ASN A 4 31.58 17.27 -8.70
C ASN A 4 30.84 15.97 -8.40
N CYS A 5 29.55 15.88 -8.74
CA CYS A 5 28.88 14.60 -8.86
C CYS A 5 29.26 13.98 -10.22
N VAL A 6 30.13 12.97 -10.15
CA VAL A 6 30.51 12.12 -11.28
C VAL A 6 29.26 11.41 -11.81
N ALA A 7 28.93 11.66 -13.07
CA ALA A 7 27.92 10.91 -13.79
C ALA A 7 28.46 9.51 -14.12
N PHE A 8 27.95 8.48 -13.45
CA PHE A 8 28.15 7.09 -13.86
C PHE A 8 26.87 6.60 -14.54
N ALA A 9 26.96 6.47 -15.87
CA ALA A 9 25.93 5.88 -16.70
C ALA A 9 25.83 4.38 -16.42
N ILE A 10 24.69 3.96 -15.86
CA ILE A 10 24.23 2.57 -15.93
C ILE A 10 23.04 2.57 -16.89
N SER A 11 23.35 2.19 -18.13
CA SER A 11 22.37 1.72 -19.10
C SER A 11 21.69 0.46 -18.57
N GLY A 12 20.37 0.38 -18.72
CA GLY A 12 19.62 -0.87 -18.55
C GLY A 12 18.92 -1.03 -17.20
N GLN A 13 17.58 -1.02 -17.28
CA GLN A 13 16.60 -1.49 -16.30
C GLN A 13 16.47 -0.71 -14.97
N LYS A 14 15.46 0.17 -14.90
CA LYS A 14 14.81 0.58 -13.63
C LYS A 14 13.31 0.75 -13.89
N ASN A 15 12.49 -0.27 -13.63
CA ASN A 15 11.83 -0.54 -12.35
C ASN A 15 11.14 0.70 -11.74
N SER A 16 9.82 0.77 -11.95
CA SER A 16 8.78 0.90 -10.91
C SER A 16 8.90 1.95 -9.78
N LEU A 17 9.71 3.01 -9.91
CA LEU A 17 9.90 4.03 -8.87
C LEU A 17 9.17 5.37 -9.09
N GLU A 18 8.23 5.49 -10.03
CA GLU A 18 7.47 6.74 -10.25
C GLU A 18 6.16 6.84 -9.42
N ALA A 19 6.20 6.50 -8.13
CA ALA A 19 5.10 6.78 -7.21
C ALA A 19 5.54 7.51 -5.92
N ALA A 20 6.75 8.08 -5.91
CA ALA A 20 7.14 9.05 -4.90
C ALA A 20 6.66 10.44 -5.33
N MET A 21 6.03 11.19 -4.42
CA MET A 21 5.51 12.54 -4.67
C MET A 21 6.67 13.43 -5.14
N ARG A 22 6.75 13.68 -6.45
CA ARG A 22 7.87 14.43 -7.05
C ARG A 22 7.82 15.85 -6.52
N TYR A 23 8.91 16.28 -5.87
CA TYR A 23 9.08 17.66 -5.46
C TYR A 23 9.01 18.56 -6.70
N GLN A 24 8.18 19.59 -6.64
CA GLN A 24 7.99 20.56 -7.72
C GLN A 24 7.98 21.95 -7.10
N LYS A 25 8.70 22.90 -7.71
CA LYS A 25 8.75 24.27 -7.22
C LYS A 25 7.44 24.97 -7.59
N ALA A 26 6.84 25.68 -6.63
CA ALA A 26 5.57 26.38 -6.83
C ALA A 26 5.60 27.34 -8.04
N ASN A 27 6.71 28.07 -8.23
CA ASN A 27 6.87 29.02 -9.34
C ASN A 27 6.89 28.37 -10.73
N GLU A 28 7.14 27.06 -10.81
CA GLU A 28 7.16 26.32 -12.08
C GLU A 28 5.79 25.72 -12.41
N ILE A 29 4.92 25.55 -11.40
CA ILE A 29 3.63 24.84 -11.55
C ILE A 29 2.39 25.71 -11.29
N LEU A 30 2.53 26.83 -10.58
CA LEU A 30 1.43 27.72 -10.22
C LEU A 30 1.57 29.07 -10.93
N PRO A 31 0.45 29.75 -11.26
CA PRO A 31 0.47 31.12 -11.76
C PRO A 31 1.12 32.09 -10.76
N LYS A 32 1.80 33.12 -11.28
CA LYS A 32 2.52 34.12 -10.48
C LYS A 32 1.63 34.79 -9.42
N GLU A 33 0.43 35.21 -9.81
CA GLU A 33 -0.54 35.86 -8.92
C GLU A 33 -0.93 34.96 -7.73
N LEU A 34 -1.03 33.64 -7.96
CA LEU A 34 -1.35 32.68 -6.90
C LEU A 34 -0.18 32.46 -5.95
N VAL A 35 1.06 32.46 -6.47
CA VAL A 35 2.27 32.37 -5.63
C VAL A 35 2.39 33.60 -4.74
N GLU A 36 2.19 34.81 -5.29
CA GLU A 36 2.21 36.05 -4.51
C GLU A 36 1.15 36.06 -3.41
N LEU A 37 -0.05 35.56 -3.72
CA LEU A 37 -1.10 35.40 -2.72
C LEU A 37 -0.69 34.40 -1.63
N ILE A 38 -0.16 33.23 -1.98
CA ILE A 38 0.33 32.24 -0.99
C ILE A 38 1.43 32.87 -0.12
N GLN A 39 2.36 33.62 -0.71
CA GLN A 39 3.42 34.32 0.01
C GLN A 39 2.90 35.35 1.01
N SER A 40 1.75 35.98 0.75
CA SER A 40 1.10 36.88 1.73
C SER A 40 0.64 36.15 3.00
N TYR A 41 0.38 34.85 2.91
CA TYR A 41 0.01 34.00 4.06
C TYR A 41 1.21 33.23 4.65
N MET A 42 2.21 32.90 3.81
CA MET A 42 3.36 32.09 4.20
C MET A 42 4.57 32.37 3.29
N ASP A 43 5.60 33.03 3.83
CA ASP A 43 6.88 33.26 3.12
C ASP A 43 7.97 32.29 3.63
N GLY A 44 8.65 31.61 2.70
CA GLY A 44 9.74 30.67 2.99
C GLY A 44 9.34 29.29 3.55
N GLY A 45 8.04 28.95 3.60
CA GLY A 45 7.52 27.69 4.13
C GLY A 45 7.14 26.64 3.07
N TYR A 46 6.87 25.40 3.51
CA TYR A 46 6.32 24.34 2.67
C TYR A 46 4.83 24.16 2.96
N VAL A 47 4.00 24.16 1.92
CA VAL A 47 2.56 23.89 2.00
C VAL A 47 2.22 22.57 1.32
N TYR A 48 1.49 21.71 2.03
CA TYR A 48 0.94 20.48 1.45
C TYR A 48 -0.40 20.77 0.78
N ILE A 49 -0.52 20.49 -0.51
CA ILE A 49 -1.78 20.56 -1.24
C ILE A 49 -2.40 19.15 -1.25
N PRO A 50 -3.54 18.93 -0.56
CA PRO A 50 -4.21 17.64 -0.58
C PRO A 50 -4.70 17.31 -1.99
N ARG A 51 -4.79 16.02 -2.31
CA ARG A 51 -5.39 15.56 -3.56
C ARG A 51 -6.84 16.01 -3.64
N LYS A 52 -7.26 16.47 -4.83
CA LYS A 52 -8.68 16.70 -5.14
C LYS A 52 -9.48 15.44 -4.85
N GLU A 53 -10.71 15.59 -4.36
CA GLU A 53 -11.55 14.46 -3.93
C GLU A 53 -11.83 13.47 -5.06
N GLU A 54 -12.02 13.95 -6.28
CA GLU A 54 -12.19 13.13 -7.49
C GLU A 54 -10.95 12.28 -7.83
N ASN A 55 -9.76 12.68 -7.34
CA ASN A 55 -8.49 11.98 -7.52
C ASN A 55 -7.97 11.37 -6.20
N ARG A 56 -8.81 11.29 -5.17
CA ARG A 56 -8.52 10.50 -3.97
C ARG A 56 -8.52 9.04 -4.39
N LYS A 57 -7.33 8.54 -4.68
CA LYS A 57 -7.09 7.09 -4.60
C LYS A 57 -7.39 6.68 -3.17
N SER A 58 -8.27 5.70 -2.99
CA SER A 58 -8.50 5.09 -1.68
C SER A 58 -7.15 4.72 -1.09
N TRP A 59 -6.92 5.01 0.20
CA TRP A 59 -5.67 4.65 0.87
C TRP A 59 -5.33 3.19 0.54
N GLY A 60 -4.31 2.97 -0.31
CA GLY A 60 -3.82 1.66 -0.77
C GLY A 60 -4.33 1.09 -2.10
N GLU A 61 -5.08 1.82 -2.92
CA GLU A 61 -5.46 1.39 -4.28
C GLU A 61 -4.27 1.24 -5.24
N THR A 62 -3.19 1.98 -5.03
CA THR A 62 -1.98 1.92 -5.89
C THR A 62 -0.91 0.97 -5.34
N SER A 63 -1.12 0.38 -4.16
CA SER A 63 -0.04 -0.31 -3.46
C SER A 63 0.03 -1.76 -3.90
N SER A 64 0.85 -2.06 -4.92
CA SER A 64 1.31 -3.43 -5.21
C SER A 64 1.71 -4.17 -3.92
N ALA A 65 2.37 -3.45 -3.00
CA ALA A 65 2.75 -3.94 -1.69
C ALA A 65 1.58 -4.49 -0.87
N ARG A 66 0.36 -3.92 -0.95
CA ARG A 66 -0.80 -4.51 -0.27
C ARG A 66 -1.18 -5.87 -0.83
N LYS A 67 -1.18 -6.01 -2.17
CA LYS A 67 -1.47 -7.30 -2.83
C LYS A 67 -0.41 -8.33 -2.48
N GLU A 68 0.86 -7.94 -2.46
CA GLU A 68 1.99 -8.78 -2.08
C GLU A 68 1.92 -9.22 -0.61
N ILE A 69 1.65 -8.29 0.31
CA ILE A 69 1.46 -8.59 1.74
C ILE A 69 0.30 -9.57 1.92
N GLN A 70 -0.81 -9.36 1.22
CA GLN A 70 -1.97 -10.24 1.32
C GLN A 70 -1.69 -11.62 0.72
N ALA A 71 -0.96 -11.70 -0.39
CA ALA A 71 -0.52 -12.97 -0.97
C ALA A 71 0.39 -13.76 0.00
N ARG A 72 1.39 -13.08 0.58
CA ARG A 72 2.26 -13.66 1.62
C ARG A 72 1.47 -14.16 2.82
N ASN A 73 0.53 -13.35 3.33
CA ASN A 73 -0.28 -13.72 4.48
C ASN A 73 -1.15 -14.96 4.21
N ARG A 74 -1.73 -15.07 3.01
CA ARG A 74 -2.45 -16.28 2.57
C ARG A 74 -1.53 -17.50 2.51
N GLU A 75 -0.30 -17.34 2.02
CA GLU A 75 0.69 -18.42 1.98
C GLU A 75 1.10 -18.89 3.38
N ILE A 76 1.35 -17.96 4.30
CA ILE A 76 1.64 -18.25 5.72
C ILE A 76 0.50 -19.08 6.31
N TYR A 77 -0.75 -18.67 6.11
CA TYR A 77 -1.91 -19.39 6.63
C TYR A 77 -2.07 -20.79 6.00
N LYS A 78 -1.77 -20.94 4.71
CA LYS A 78 -1.77 -22.24 4.03
C LYS A 78 -0.75 -23.21 4.64
N LYS A 79 0.49 -22.77 4.85
CA LYS A 79 1.55 -23.58 5.48
C LYS A 79 1.24 -23.91 6.94
N TYR A 80 0.69 -22.96 7.68
CA TYR A 80 0.19 -23.19 9.04
C TYR A 80 -0.90 -24.28 9.07
N ARG A 81 -1.86 -24.24 8.13
CA ARG A 81 -2.90 -25.27 7.98
C ARG A 81 -2.36 -26.66 7.61
N GLN A 82 -1.17 -26.73 7.03
CA GLN A 82 -0.46 -27.98 6.72
C GLN A 82 0.32 -28.55 7.94
N GLY A 83 0.29 -27.86 9.09
CA GLY A 83 0.91 -28.33 10.34
C GLY A 83 2.26 -27.69 10.67
N MET A 84 2.74 -26.72 9.89
CA MET A 84 3.99 -26.01 10.17
C MET A 84 3.87 -25.19 11.46
N LYS A 85 4.91 -25.23 12.30
CA LYS A 85 4.92 -24.52 13.58
C LYS A 85 5.09 -23.02 13.38
N VAL A 86 4.64 -22.24 14.37
CA VAL A 86 4.75 -20.77 14.36
C VAL A 86 6.21 -20.31 14.26
N GLN A 87 7.12 -20.99 14.95
CA GLN A 87 8.55 -20.70 14.93
C GLN A 87 9.17 -20.91 13.53
N GLU A 88 8.85 -22.02 12.88
CA GLU A 88 9.33 -22.34 11.52
C GLU A 88 8.82 -21.31 10.49
N LEU A 89 7.56 -20.87 10.63
CA LEU A 89 6.99 -19.81 9.80
C LEU A 89 7.63 -18.45 10.08
N ALA A 90 7.97 -18.16 11.33
CA ALA A 90 8.65 -16.92 11.73
C ALA A 90 10.03 -16.83 11.06
N GLU A 91 10.79 -17.94 11.09
CA GLU A 91 12.09 -18.05 10.43
C GLU A 91 11.96 -17.98 8.90
N GLN A 92 11.04 -18.75 8.30
CA GLN A 92 10.89 -18.81 6.83
C GLN A 92 10.49 -17.46 6.22
N PHE A 93 9.64 -16.69 6.90
CA PHE A 93 9.12 -15.42 6.38
C PHE A 93 9.82 -14.20 6.99
N CYS A 94 10.86 -14.39 7.81
CA CYS A 94 11.59 -13.35 8.52
C CYS A 94 10.66 -12.41 9.32
N LEU A 95 9.71 -12.99 10.06
CA LEU A 95 8.74 -12.27 10.89
C LEU A 95 8.83 -12.70 12.34
N SER A 96 8.42 -11.83 13.26
CA SER A 96 8.25 -12.24 14.65
C SER A 96 7.11 -13.24 14.81
N GLU A 97 7.22 -14.16 15.76
CA GLU A 97 6.16 -15.13 16.07
C GLU A 97 4.82 -14.45 16.38
N LYS A 98 4.84 -13.33 17.12
CA LYS A 98 3.64 -12.51 17.38
C LYS A 98 2.98 -12.04 16.09
N SER A 99 3.76 -11.75 15.05
CA SER A 99 3.23 -11.34 13.75
C SER A 99 2.63 -12.50 12.98
N ILE A 100 3.28 -13.68 13.00
CA ILE A 100 2.72 -14.91 12.43
C ILE A 100 1.37 -15.25 13.09
N GLN A 101 1.31 -15.23 14.43
CA GLN A 101 0.07 -15.50 15.18
C GLN A 101 -1.05 -14.53 14.79
N ARG A 102 -0.74 -13.24 14.67
CA ARG A 102 -1.70 -12.21 14.24
C ARG A 102 -2.22 -12.47 12.82
N ILE A 103 -1.31 -12.80 11.89
CA ILE A 103 -1.67 -13.11 10.50
C ILE A 103 -2.59 -14.33 10.44
N VAL A 104 -2.23 -15.42 11.14
CA VAL A 104 -3.04 -16.64 11.20
C VAL A 104 -4.44 -16.37 11.76
N LEU A 105 -4.54 -15.57 12.83
CA LEU A 105 -5.83 -15.20 13.42
C LEU A 105 -6.70 -14.40 12.44
N GLN A 106 -6.11 -13.43 11.74
CA GLN A 106 -6.80 -12.60 10.75
C GLN A 106 -7.30 -13.43 9.56
N GLU A 107 -6.44 -14.27 8.99
CA GLU A 107 -6.79 -15.15 7.86
C GLU A 107 -7.85 -16.19 8.26
N LYS A 108 -7.81 -16.72 9.49
CA LYS A 108 -8.85 -17.60 10.03
C LYS A 108 -10.21 -16.91 10.11
N LYS A 109 -10.26 -15.66 10.60
CA LYS A 109 -11.50 -14.86 10.66
C LYS A 109 -12.04 -14.57 9.25
N LEU A 110 -11.16 -14.24 8.30
CA LEU A 110 -11.55 -14.02 6.90
C LEU A 110 -12.12 -15.30 6.26
N ALA A 111 -11.49 -16.44 6.49
CA ALA A 111 -11.99 -17.73 6.00
C ALA A 111 -13.36 -18.08 6.58
N GLN A 112 -13.61 -17.78 7.86
CA GLN A 112 -14.92 -17.96 8.50
C GLN A 112 -15.97 -17.02 7.89
N ARG A 113 -15.63 -15.73 7.71
CA ARG A 113 -16.51 -14.75 7.07
C ARG A 113 -16.92 -15.17 5.66
N ASN A 114 -15.97 -15.66 4.86
CA ASN A 114 -16.23 -16.09 3.49
C ASN A 114 -17.14 -17.33 3.43
N LYS A 115 -17.00 -18.27 4.38
CA LYS A 115 -17.92 -19.41 4.49
C LYS A 115 -19.35 -18.96 4.80
N ASN A 116 -19.51 -18.01 5.72
CA ASN A 116 -20.82 -17.50 6.10
C ASN A 116 -21.51 -16.73 4.96
N LEU A 117 -20.73 -16.04 4.12
CA LEU A 117 -21.25 -15.32 2.96
C LEU A 117 -21.76 -16.25 1.85
N SER A 118 -21.07 -17.39 1.63
CA SER A 118 -21.49 -18.41 0.66
C SER A 118 -22.81 -19.08 1.03
N ILE A 119 -23.06 -19.28 2.33
CA ILE A 119 -24.30 -19.90 2.85
C ILE A 119 -25.54 -19.01 2.59
N HIS A 120 -25.40 -17.68 2.64
CA HIS A 120 -26.54 -16.78 2.37
C HIS A 120 -26.93 -16.70 0.89
N GLN A 121 -26.00 -16.92 -0.04
CA GLN A 121 -26.30 -16.87 -1.48
C GLN A 121 -27.05 -18.10 -1.99
N SER A 122 -27.05 -19.21 -1.23
CA SER A 122 -27.74 -20.46 -1.62
C SER A 122 -29.21 -20.51 -1.20
N ASN A 123 -29.66 -19.61 -0.32
CA ASN A 123 -31.00 -19.66 0.28
C ASN A 123 -32.00 -18.66 -0.34
N GLU A 124 -31.59 -17.84 -1.31
CA GLU A 124 -32.48 -16.86 -1.97
C GLU A 124 -33.05 -17.34 -3.32
N SER A 125 -32.56 -18.46 -3.87
CA SER A 125 -33.02 -19.01 -5.16
C SER A 125 -34.19 -20.00 -5.05
N GLY A 126 -34.90 -20.03 -3.91
CA GLY A 126 -35.98 -20.98 -3.62
C GLY A 126 -37.35 -20.37 -3.31
N ALA A 127 -37.54 -19.06 -3.52
CA ALA A 127 -38.82 -18.39 -3.27
C ALA A 127 -39.28 -17.62 -4.52
N SER A 128 -39.81 -18.36 -5.48
CA SER A 128 -40.66 -17.82 -6.54
C SER A 128 -41.63 -18.93 -6.97
N ASP A 129 -42.76 -18.99 -6.26
CA ASP A 129 -44.02 -19.56 -6.77
C ASP A 129 -44.66 -18.58 -7.74
#